data_AF-A0A5J5QRD2-F1
#
_entry.id   AF-A0A5J5QRD2-F1
#
_cell.length_a   1.000
_cell.length_b   1.000
_cell.length_c   1.000
_cell.angle_alpha   90.00
_cell.angle_beta   90.00
_cell.angle_gamma   90.00
#
_symmetry.space_group_name_H-M   'P 1'
#
loop_
_entity.id
_entity.type
_entity.pdbx_description
1 polymer ?
#
loop_
_entity_poly.entity_id
_entity_poly.type
_entity_poly.pdbx_seq_one_letter_code
_entity_poly.pdbx_strand_id
1 'polypeptide(L)'
;MLCARIVKYYSAKRFVEETGKALSEWGSTHDGSMFHYSSGMQAVMLALGICDKVSIFGFGKSTLAKHHYHTNQKAELRLHDYEAEYAFYHDLVKNPRAIPFISDKFSVFHGVSVIL
;
A
#
# COMPACT_ATOMS: atom_id res chain seq x y z
N MET A 1 13.18 6.05 0.08
CA MET A 1 13.59 4.64 -0.16
C MET A 1 12.72 3.61 0.58
N LEU A 2 12.31 3.82 1.85
CA LEU A 2 11.51 2.82 2.60
C LEU A 2 10.13 2.53 1.99
N CYS A 3 9.33 3.55 1.65
CA CYS A 3 8.00 3.36 1.05
C CYS A 3 8.07 2.50 -0.21
N ALA A 4 8.99 2.83 -1.12
CA ALA A 4 9.21 2.04 -2.34
C ALA A 4 9.51 0.56 -2.03
N ARG A 5 10.35 0.26 -1.03
CA ARG A 5 10.67 -1.12 -0.63
C ARG A 5 9.44 -1.86 -0.09
N ILE A 6 8.62 -1.20 0.72
CA ILE A 6 7.40 -1.78 1.29
C ILE A 6 6.42 -2.09 0.15
N VAL A 7 6.05 -1.10 -0.68
CA VAL A 7 5.09 -1.32 -1.77
C VAL A 7 5.61 -2.34 -2.77
N LYS A 8 6.91 -2.30 -3.10
CA LYS A 8 7.55 -3.30 -3.96
C LYS A 8 7.45 -4.71 -3.41
N TYR A 9 7.62 -4.89 -2.09
CA TYR A 9 7.48 -6.19 -1.44
C TYR A 9 6.06 -6.72 -1.56
N TYR A 10 5.05 -5.91 -1.21
CA TYR A 10 3.64 -6.32 -1.30
C TYR A 10 3.24 -6.62 -2.75
N SER A 11 3.65 -5.79 -3.71
CA SER A 11 3.37 -5.98 -5.13
C SER A 11 4.02 -7.26 -5.66
N ALA A 12 5.30 -7.49 -5.33
CA ALA A 12 6.02 -8.71 -5.73
C ALA A 12 5.43 -9.97 -5.12
N LYS A 13 5.12 -9.95 -3.82
CA LYS A 13 4.52 -11.06 -3.09
C LYS A 13 3.17 -11.44 -3.71
N ARG A 14 2.27 -10.46 -3.86
CA ARG A 14 0.95 -10.68 -4.45
C ARG A 14 1.02 -11.17 -5.89
N PHE A 15 1.94 -10.64 -6.70
CA PHE A 15 2.14 -11.13 -8.05
C PHE A 15 2.48 -12.63 -8.08
N VAL A 16 3.42 -13.09 -7.24
CA VAL A 16 3.78 -14.51 -7.17
C VAL A 16 2.61 -15.35 -6.64
N GLU A 17 1.95 -14.91 -5.58
CA GLU A 17 0.85 -15.63 -4.93
C GLU A 17 -0.41 -15.72 -5.81
N GLU A 18 -0.78 -14.65 -6.52
CA GLU A 18 -2.00 -14.57 -7.31
C GLU A 18 -1.84 -15.15 -8.73
N THR A 19 -0.64 -15.04 -9.32
CA THR A 19 -0.42 -15.47 -10.72
C THR A 19 0.34 -16.78 -10.85
N GLY A 20 1.06 -17.21 -9.80
CA GLY A 20 1.96 -18.38 -9.83
C GLY A 20 3.21 -18.18 -10.68
N LYS A 21 3.45 -16.98 -11.23
CA LYS A 21 4.59 -16.67 -12.10
C LYS A 21 5.88 -16.45 -11.30
N ALA A 22 7.02 -16.55 -12.00
CA ALA A 22 8.32 -16.29 -11.40
C ALA A 22 8.51 -14.79 -11.09
N LEU A 23 9.14 -14.47 -9.96
CA LEU A 23 9.39 -13.09 -9.54
C LEU A 23 10.14 -12.25 -10.60
N SER A 24 10.99 -12.87 -11.42
CA SER A 24 11.69 -12.21 -12.52
C SER A 24 10.75 -11.59 -13.57
N GLU A 25 9.52 -12.10 -13.70
CA GLU A 25 8.50 -11.60 -14.63
C GLU A 25 7.71 -10.40 -14.06
N TRP A 26 7.90 -10.06 -12.78
CA TRP A 26 7.18 -8.97 -12.15
C TRP A 26 7.45 -7.64 -12.86
N GLY A 27 8.72 -7.38 -13.21
CA GLY A 27 9.16 -6.10 -13.77
C GLY A 27 8.56 -5.79 -15.13
N SER A 28 8.46 -6.78 -16.01
CA SER A 28 7.80 -6.63 -17.31
C SER A 28 6.28 -6.47 -17.18
N THR A 29 5.68 -7.02 -16.13
CA THR A 29 4.22 -6.98 -15.91
C THR A 29 3.76 -5.66 -15.27
N HIS A 30 4.59 -5.06 -14.41
CA HIS A 30 4.24 -3.87 -13.61
C HIS A 30 4.92 -2.59 -14.07
N ASP A 31 5.51 -2.58 -15.27
CA ASP A 31 6.38 -1.49 -15.74
C ASP A 31 7.40 -1.09 -14.65
N GLY A 32 8.24 -2.04 -14.26
CA GLY A 32 9.11 -1.92 -13.09
C GLY A 32 10.04 -0.69 -13.12
N SER A 33 10.29 -0.12 -14.30
CA SER A 33 11.08 1.10 -14.47
C SER A 33 10.35 2.37 -14.02
N MET A 34 9.03 2.39 -14.18
CA MET A 34 8.15 3.50 -13.82
C MET A 34 7.44 3.25 -12.47
N PHE A 35 7.66 2.10 -11.83
CA PHE A 35 7.01 1.75 -10.58
C PHE A 35 7.38 2.71 -9.44
N HIS A 36 6.36 3.33 -8.85
CA HIS A 36 6.51 4.19 -7.69
C HIS A 36 5.27 4.14 -6.79
N TYR A 37 5.48 4.45 -5.51
CA TYR A 37 4.41 4.52 -4.52
C TYR A 37 3.56 5.79 -4.70
N SER A 38 2.32 5.77 -4.22
CA SER A 38 1.42 6.90 -4.25
C SER A 38 1.77 7.97 -3.22
N SER A 39 1.36 9.21 -3.44
CA SER A 39 1.48 10.26 -2.43
C SER A 39 0.72 9.92 -1.13
N GLY A 40 -0.37 9.14 -1.23
CA GLY A 40 -1.11 8.64 -0.08
C GLY A 40 -0.27 7.70 0.80
N MET A 41 0.46 6.78 0.20
CA MET A 41 1.40 5.89 0.91
C MET A 41 2.48 6.69 1.65
N GLN A 42 3.02 7.73 1.01
CA GLN A 42 4.01 8.59 1.66
C GLN A 42 3.42 9.30 2.89
N ALA A 43 2.20 9.82 2.77
CA ALA A 43 1.51 10.50 3.88
C ALA A 43 1.22 9.54 5.04
N VAL A 44 0.77 8.31 4.75
CA VAL A 44 0.56 7.27 5.77
C VAL A 44 1.86 6.94 6.50
N MET A 45 2.95 6.68 5.78
CA MET A 45 4.24 6.36 6.40
C MET A 45 4.79 7.51 7.25
N LEU A 46 4.58 8.76 6.84
CA LEU A 46 4.95 9.92 7.65
C LEU A 46 4.13 9.97 8.94
N ALA A 47 2.80 9.86 8.84
CA ALA A 47 1.90 9.90 9.99
C ALA A 47 2.23 8.80 11.01
N LEU A 48 2.49 7.58 10.54
CA LEU A 48 2.93 6.45 11.37
C LEU A 48 4.21 6.75 12.15
N GLY A 49 5.13 7.54 11.59
CA GLY A 49 6.40 7.88 12.25
C GLY A 49 6.31 9.01 13.28
N ILE A 50 5.23 9.79 13.31
CA ILE A 50 5.14 11.02 14.13
C ILE A 50 3.89 11.11 15.02
N CYS A 51 2.85 10.34 14.72
CA CYS A 51 1.59 10.37 15.47
C CYS A 51 1.49 9.17 16.41
N ASP A 52 0.91 9.39 17.59
CA ASP A 52 0.60 8.30 18.52
C ASP A 52 -0.52 7.37 18.01
N LYS A 53 -1.45 7.91 17.22
CA LYS A 53 -2.57 7.19 16.61
C LYS A 53 -2.81 7.69 15.19
N VAL A 54 -3.21 6.78 14.29
CA VAL A 54 -3.46 7.09 12.89
C VAL A 54 -4.79 6.48 12.46
N SER A 55 -5.66 7.31 11.87
CA SER A 55 -6.89 6.87 11.21
C SER A 55 -6.81 7.21 9.72
N ILE A 56 -6.99 6.20 8.89
CA ILE A 56 -6.83 6.27 7.44
C ILE A 56 -8.21 6.15 6.79
N PHE A 57 -8.59 7.11 5.94
CA PHE A 57 -9.90 7.17 5.28
C PHE A 57 -9.76 7.25 3.76
N GLY A 58 -10.70 6.65 3.03
CA GLY A 58 -10.78 6.78 1.56
C GLY A 58 -9.83 5.86 0.78
N PHE A 59 -9.25 4.85 1.43
CA PHE A 59 -8.43 3.80 0.82
C PHE A 59 -9.23 2.49 0.75
N GLY A 60 -8.95 1.59 -0.20
CA GLY A 60 -9.67 0.30 -0.32
C GLY A 60 -11.15 0.43 -0.70
N LYS A 61 -11.55 1.54 -1.34
CA LYS A 61 -12.93 1.82 -1.74
C LYS A 61 -13.44 0.81 -2.79
N SER A 62 -14.77 0.66 -2.85
CA SER A 62 -15.42 -0.16 -3.89
C SER A 62 -15.00 0.27 -5.30
N THR A 63 -14.86 -0.70 -6.21
CA THR A 63 -14.61 -0.45 -7.64
C THR A 63 -15.75 0.31 -8.33
N LEU A 64 -16.93 0.40 -7.70
CA LEU A 64 -18.07 1.20 -8.16
C LEU A 64 -17.95 2.69 -7.76
N ALA A 65 -17.05 3.02 -6.82
CA ALA A 65 -16.84 4.38 -6.36
C ALA A 65 -16.02 5.21 -7.36
N LYS A 66 -16.09 6.54 -7.23
CA LYS A 66 -15.25 7.46 -7.99
C LYS A 66 -13.79 7.32 -7.54
N HIS A 67 -12.85 7.48 -8.47
CA HIS A 67 -11.41 7.50 -8.20
C HIS A 67 -11.05 8.62 -7.22
N HIS A 68 -11.58 9.83 -7.44
CA HIS A 68 -11.56 10.90 -6.44
C HIS A 68 -12.98 11.33 -6.09
N TYR A 69 -13.23 11.64 -4.81
CA TYR A 69 -14.55 12.05 -4.34
C TYR A 69 -15.08 13.31 -5.05
N HIS A 70 -14.18 14.18 -5.52
CA HIS A 70 -14.50 15.44 -6.18
C HIS A 70 -14.42 15.40 -7.73
N THR A 71 -14.23 14.22 -8.35
CA THR A 71 -14.19 14.09 -9.83
C THR A 71 -15.22 13.08 -10.34
N ASN A 72 -15.34 12.93 -11.67
CA ASN A 72 -16.13 11.88 -12.32
C ASN A 72 -15.27 10.73 -12.87
N GLN A 73 -13.95 10.77 -12.69
CA GLN A 73 -13.07 9.66 -13.02
C GLN A 73 -13.41 8.47 -12.11
N LYS A 74 -13.64 7.29 -12.68
CA LYS A 74 -13.91 6.06 -11.93
C LYS A 74 -12.72 5.11 -11.90
N ALA A 75 -11.97 5.02 -13.00
CA ALA A 75 -10.84 4.13 -13.11
C ALA A 75 -9.61 4.64 -12.33
N GLU A 76 -8.96 3.73 -11.62
CA GLU A 76 -7.63 3.93 -11.04
C GLU A 76 -6.60 4.10 -12.16
N LEU A 77 -5.69 5.06 -12.01
CA LEU A 77 -4.53 5.14 -12.90
C LEU A 77 -3.60 3.96 -12.59
N ARG A 78 -3.16 3.22 -13.62
CA ARG A 78 -2.25 2.07 -13.47
C ARG A 78 -0.79 2.47 -13.18
N LEU A 79 -0.57 3.69 -12.69
CA LEU A 79 0.75 4.23 -12.33
C LEU A 79 1.24 3.69 -10.98
N HIS A 80 0.31 3.30 -10.11
CA HIS A 80 0.59 2.73 -8.80
C HIS A 80 -0.07 1.36 -8.68
N ASP A 81 0.56 0.46 -7.94
CA ASP A 81 -0.08 -0.77 -7.49
C ASP A 81 -0.83 -0.50 -6.18
N TYR A 82 -2.00 0.13 -6.31
CA TYR A 82 -2.83 0.50 -5.16
C TYR A 82 -3.22 -0.69 -4.29
N GLU A 83 -3.46 -1.84 -4.91
CA GLU A 83 -3.82 -3.05 -4.18
C GLU A 83 -2.65 -3.54 -3.30
N ALA A 84 -1.40 -3.35 -3.73
CA ALA A 84 -0.23 -3.59 -2.87
C ALA A 84 -0.16 -2.63 -1.68
N GLU A 85 -0.51 -1.36 -1.87
CA GLU A 85 -0.59 -0.39 -0.77
C GLU A 85 -1.73 -0.74 0.20
N TYR A 86 -2.89 -1.15 -0.31
CA TYR A 86 -4.03 -1.53 0.52
C TYR A 86 -3.76 -2.79 1.34
N ALA A 87 -3.05 -3.76 0.77
CA ALA A 87 -2.58 -4.94 1.50
C ALA A 87 -1.64 -4.55 2.66
N PHE A 88 -0.74 -3.59 2.43
CA PHE A 88 0.08 -3.02 3.49
C PHE A 88 -0.77 -2.33 4.59
N TYR A 89 -1.75 -1.51 4.22
CA TYR A 89 -2.63 -0.86 5.19
C TYR A 89 -3.46 -1.86 6.00
N HIS A 90 -3.86 -2.97 5.37
CA HIS A 90 -4.55 -4.06 6.05
C HIS A 90 -3.64 -4.71 7.11
N ASP A 91 -2.39 -5.01 6.76
CA ASP A 91 -1.43 -5.58 7.71
C ASP A 91 -1.09 -4.61 8.84
N LEU A 92 -1.05 -3.29 8.60
CA LEU A 92 -0.86 -2.31 9.69
C LEU A 92 -1.88 -2.48 10.82
N VAL A 93 -3.12 -2.83 10.47
CA VAL A 93 -4.22 -3.01 11.42
C VAL A 93 -4.29 -4.44 11.96
N LYS A 94 -4.10 -5.44 11.10
CA LYS A 94 -4.40 -6.85 11.41
C LYS A 94 -3.18 -7.68 11.77
N ASN A 95 -2.03 -7.40 11.16
CA ASN A 95 -0.83 -8.20 11.32
C ASN A 95 0.46 -7.37 11.18
N PRO A 96 0.68 -6.38 12.05
CA PRO A 96 1.78 -5.44 11.89
C PRO A 96 3.16 -6.08 11.95
N ARG A 97 3.27 -7.25 12.60
CA ARG A 97 4.52 -8.02 12.71
C ARG A 97 4.95 -8.66 11.39
N ALA A 98 4.04 -8.81 10.42
CA ALA A 98 4.36 -9.37 9.10
C ALA A 98 4.96 -8.32 8.15
N ILE A 99 4.91 -7.03 8.52
CA ILE A 99 5.41 -5.94 7.69
C ILE A 99 6.95 -5.97 7.71
N PRO A 100 7.62 -6.15 6.58
CA PRO A 100 9.07 -6.14 6.54
C PRO A 100 9.62 -4.72 6.65
N PHE A 101 10.91 -4.61 7.00
CA PHE A 101 11.68 -3.36 7.01
C PHE A 101 11.30 -2.34 8.10
N ILE A 102 10.23 -2.58 8.87
CA ILE A 102 9.86 -1.79 10.04
C ILE A 102 10.23 -2.59 11.29
N SER A 103 11.10 -2.04 12.14
CA SER A 103 11.45 -2.68 13.41
C SER A 103 10.30 -2.59 14.39
N ASP A 104 10.15 -3.60 15.23
CA ASP A 104 9.34 -3.64 16.44
C ASP A 104 9.58 -2.47 17.42
N LYS A 105 10.75 -1.82 17.37
CA LYS A 105 11.08 -0.62 18.17
C LYS A 105 10.27 0.61 17.76
N PHE A 106 9.72 0.61 16.55
CA PHE A 106 8.76 1.61 16.13
C PHE A 106 7.42 1.25 16.79
N SER A 107 6.98 2.03 17.78
CA SER A 107 5.70 1.88 18.50
C SER A 107 4.48 2.22 17.63
N VAL A 108 4.58 1.95 16.33
CA VAL A 108 3.75 2.48 15.25
C VAL A 108 2.38 1.79 15.17
N PHE A 109 2.22 0.66 15.85
CA PHE A 109 1.08 -0.23 15.63
C PHE A 109 0.00 -0.17 16.71
N HIS A 110 0.21 0.60 17.78
CA HIS A 110 -0.80 0.74 18.84
C HIS A 110 -1.79 1.87 18.48
N GLY A 111 -2.79 1.55 17.66
CA GLY A 111 -3.89 2.47 17.35
C GLY A 111 -3.98 2.93 15.89
N VAL A 112 -3.55 2.09 14.95
CA VAL A 112 -3.85 2.30 13.52
C VAL A 112 -5.26 1.78 13.21
N SER A 113 -6.05 2.58 12.52
CA SER A 113 -7.37 2.20 12.02
C SER A 113 -7.50 2.55 10.55
N VAL A 114 -8.07 1.65 9.75
CA VAL A 114 -8.46 1.90 8.36
C VAL A 114 -9.99 1.92 8.33
N ILE A 115 -10.54 3.04 7.89
CA ILE A 115 -11.97 3.30 7.86
C ILE A 115 -12.39 3.42 6.39
N LEU A 116 -13.19 2.44 5.95
CA LEU A 116 -13.68 2.28 4.58
C LEU A 116 -14.96 3.09 4.37
#